data_AF-A0A9X0CC07-F1
#
_entry.id   AF-A0A9X0CC07-F1
#
_cell.length_a   1.000
_cell.length_b   1.000
_cell.length_c   1.000
_cell.angle_alpha   90.00
_cell.angle_beta   90.00
_cell.angle_gamma   90.00
#
_symmetry.space_group_name_H-M   'P 1'
#
loop_
_entity.id
_entity.type
_entity.pdbx_description
1 polymer ?
#
loop_
_entity_poly.entity_id
_entity_poly.type
_entity_poly.pdbx_seq_one_letter_code
_entity_poly.pdbx_strand_id
1 'polypeptide(L)' 'IHFLDINKTTGEETQKSFNNQHSVGQAKFVYCDVTSHDQLEAAFRDTVKEHGRLDIVVNNAAIMDESDWQKTLV' A
#
# COMPACT_ATOMS: atom_id res chain seq x y z
N ILE A 1 8.07 2.96 6.44
CA ILE A 1 6.92 3.26 5.54
C ILE A 1 6.22 1.96 5.19
N HIS A 2 4.89 1.95 5.25
CA HIS A 2 4.09 0.85 4.72
C HIS A 2 3.53 1.30 3.39
N PHE A 3 3.74 0.52 2.34
CA PHE A 3 3.17 0.78 1.03
C PHE A 3 2.29 -0.41 0.64
N LEU A 4 1.12 -0.07 0.12
CA LEU A 4 0.02 -1.00 -0.12
C LEU A 4 -0.17 -1.12 -1.63
N ASP A 5 -0.28 -2.35 -2.13
CA ASP A 5 -0.54 -2.62 -3.54
C ASP A 5 -1.28 -3.96 -3.70
N ILE A 6 -2.06 -4.06 -4.78
CA ILE A 6 -2.78 -5.29 -5.16
C ILE A 6 -1.87 -6.25 -5.93
N ASN A 7 -0.77 -5.78 -6.54
CA ASN A 7 0.20 -6.63 -7.20
C ASN A 7 1.26 -7.14 -6.22
N LYS A 8 1.04 -8.35 -5.70
CA LYS A 8 1.92 -9.01 -4.74
C LYS A 8 3.37 -9.15 -5.23
N THR A 9 3.56 -9.62 -6.46
CA THR A 9 4.90 -9.90 -7.00
C THR A 9 5.73 -8.62 -7.11
N THR A 10 5.18 -7.59 -7.76
CA THR A 10 5.88 -6.31 -7.93
C THR A 10 6.07 -5.60 -6.59
N GLY A 11 5.11 -5.70 -5.67
CA GLY A 11 5.24 -5.16 -4.32
C GLY A 11 6.40 -5.78 -3.52
N GLU A 12 6.52 -7.11 -3.53
CA GLU A 12 7.62 -7.82 -2.86
C GLU A 12 8.99 -7.50 -3.48
N GLU A 13 9.07 -7.41 -4.81
CA GLU A 13 10.29 -7.00 -5.52
C GLU A 13 10.70 -5.56 -5.18
N THR A 14 9.72 -4.65 -5.12
CA THR A 14 9.94 -3.25 -4.75
C THR A 14 10.47 -3.14 -3.33
N GLN A 15 9.89 -3.89 -2.38
CA GLN A 15 10.38 -3.94 -1.00
C GLN A 15 11.84 -4.39 -0.95
N LYS A 16 12.19 -5.47 -1.66
CA LYS A 16 13.56 -5.99 -1.72
C LYS A 16 14.52 -4.94 -2.30
N SER A 17 14.15 -4.34 -3.43
CA SER A 17 14.96 -3.30 -4.09
C SER A 17 15.20 -2.10 -3.17
N PHE A 18 14.14 -1.59 -2.53
CA PHE A 18 14.23 -0.44 -1.62
C PHE A 18 15.11 -0.74 -0.41
N ASN A 19 14.91 -1.89 0.24
CA ASN A 19 15.69 -2.29 1.41
C ASN A 19 17.14 -2.67 1.08
N ASN A 20 17.48 -2.92 -0.20
CA ASN A 20 18.87 -3.08 -0.65
C ASN A 20 19.57 -1.74 -0.90
N GLN A 21 18.82 -0.71 -1.33
CA GLN A 21 19.35 0.63 -1.62
C GLN A 21 19.42 1.53 -0.38
N HIS A 22 18.62 1.22 0.63
CA HIS A 22 18.50 1.98 1.88
C HIS A 22 18.70 1.07 3.10
N SER A 23 18.50 1.61 4.31
CA SER A 23 18.55 0.79 5.52
C SER A 23 17.43 -0.25 5.50
N VAL A 24 17.79 -1.49 5.82
CA VAL A 24 16.83 -2.61 5.92
C VAL A 24 15.69 -2.26 6.87
N GLY A 25 14.46 -2.49 6.43
CA GLY A 25 13.25 -2.27 7.24
C GLY A 25 12.63 -0.88 7.10
N GLN A 26 13.20 0.01 6.27
CA GLN A 26 12.58 1.32 6.03
C GLN A 26 11.30 1.23 5.20
N ALA A 27 11.18 0.26 4.29
CA ALA A 27 9.97 0.01 3.52
C ALA A 27 9.43 -1.40 3.75
N LYS A 28 8.11 -1.48 3.95
CA LYS A 28 7.37 -2.72 4.15
C LYS A 28 6.18 -2.75 3.20
N PHE A 29 6.13 -3.79 2.39
CA PHE A 29 5.02 -4.08 1.50
C PHE A 29 3.90 -4.75 2.28
N VAL A 30 2.67 -4.30 2.02
CA VAL A 30 1.45 -4.93 2.51
C VAL A 30 0.56 -5.17 1.30
N TYR A 31 0.22 -6.43 1.03
CA TYR A 31 -0.80 -6.73 0.02
C TYR A 31 -2.14 -6.12 0.48
N CYS A 32 -2.76 -5.33 -0.39
CA CYS A 32 -4.05 -4.74 -0.10
C CYS A 32 -4.78 -4.39 -1.41
N ASP A 33 -5.97 -4.96 -1.58
CA ASP A 33 -6.97 -4.38 -2.46
C ASP A 33 -7.67 -3.22 -1.71
N VAL A 34 -7.40 -1.99 -2.12
CA VAL A 34 -7.93 -0.78 -1.46
C VAL A 34 -9.45 -0.64 -1.59
N THR A 35 -10.10 -1.41 -2.47
CA THR A 35 -11.57 -1.48 -2.56
C THR A 35 -12.18 -2.38 -1.46
N SER A 36 -11.36 -3.22 -0.82
CA SER A 36 -11.76 -4.06 0.31
C SER A 36 -11.57 -3.33 1.63
N HIS A 37 -12.69 -2.98 2.29
CA HIS A 37 -12.67 -2.30 3.58
C HIS A 37 -11.89 -3.10 4.64
N ASP A 38 -12.12 -4.41 4.71
CA ASP A 38 -11.48 -5.28 5.71
C ASP A 38 -9.95 -5.32 5.54
N GLN A 39 -9.47 -5.40 4.29
CA GLN A 39 -8.02 -5.39 4.01
C GLN A 39 -7.41 -4.02 4.34
N LEU A 40 -8.10 -2.94 3.99
CA LEU A 40 -7.63 -1.59 4.27
C LEU A 40 -7.59 -1.33 5.78
N GLU A 41 -8.62 -1.72 6.54
CA GLU A 41 -8.65 -1.60 8.00
C GLU A 41 -7.53 -2.41 8.65
N ALA A 42 -7.31 -3.65 8.20
CA ALA A 42 -6.22 -4.49 8.68
C ALA A 42 -4.85 -3.83 8.46
N ALA A 43 -4.61 -3.27 7.27
CA ALA A 43 -3.35 -2.59 6.95
C ALA A 43 -3.12 -1.34 7.82
N PHE A 44 -4.17 -0.57 8.12
CA PHE A 44 -4.11 0.57 9.03
C PHE A 44 -3.77 0.12 10.46
N ARG A 45 -4.47 -0.92 10.95
CA ARG A 45 -4.22 -1.48 12.28
C ARG A 45 -2.81 -2.01 12.42
N ASP A 46 -2.30 -2.72 11.42
CA ASP A 46 -0.93 -3.24 11.42
C ASP A 46 0.10 -2.10 11.41
N THR A 47 -0.16 -1.04 10.64
CA THR A 47 0.70 0.15 10.61
C THR A 47 0.74 0.85 11.97
N VAL A 48 -0.42 1.09 12.59
CA VAL A 48 -0.49 1.71 13.92
C VAL A 48 0.13 0.79 14.99
N LYS A 49 -0.06 -0.52 14.90
CA LYS A 49 0.52 -1.48 15.84
C LYS A 49 2.05 -1.47 15.81
N GLU A 50 2.64 -1.29 14.62
CA GLU A 50 4.10 -1.29 14.44
C GLU A 50 4.74 0.06 14.79
N HIS A 51 4.11 1.18 14.40
CA HIS A 51 4.69 2.53 14.58
C HIS A 51 4.11 3.29 15.79
N GLY A 52 3.08 2.77 16.45
CA GLY A 52 2.35 3.39 17.56
C GLY A 52 1.40 4.52 17.16
N ARG A 53 1.52 5.05 15.94
CA ARG A 53 0.71 6.13 15.37
C ARG A 53 0.68 6.03 13.84
N LEU A 54 -0.26 6.75 13.22
CA LEU A 54 -0.33 6.97 11.78
C LEU A 54 -0.46 8.46 11.51
N ASP A 55 0.52 9.02 10.79
CA ASP A 55 0.63 10.47 10.60
C ASP A 55 0.18 10.94 9.24
N ILE A 56 0.51 10.16 8.21
CA ILE A 56 0.31 10.52 6.81
C ILE A 56 -0.26 9.30 6.10
N VAL A 57 -1.33 9.53 5.34
CA VAL A 57 -1.90 8.57 4.41
C VAL A 57 -1.86 9.19 3.01
N VAL A 58 -1.39 8.43 2.04
CA VAL A 58 -1.34 8.84 0.63
C VAL A 58 -2.18 7.88 -0.19
N ASN A 59 -3.40 8.30 -0.55
CA ASN A 59 -4.32 7.52 -1.37
C ASN A 59 -3.94 7.62 -2.85
N ASN A 60 -2.82 7.00 -3.24
CA ASN A 60 -2.28 7.06 -4.61
C ASN A 60 -2.84 5.98 -5.55
N ALA A 61 -3.60 5.02 -5.04
CA ALA A 61 -4.12 3.92 -5.86
C ALA A 61 -5.23 4.40 -6.79
N ALA A 62 -5.09 4.11 -8.09
CA ALA A 62 -6.09 4.38 -9.11
C ALA A 62 -6.00 3.32 -10.22
N ILE A 63 -7.12 3.07 -10.88
CA ILE A 63 -7.19 2.29 -12.12
C ILE A 63 -7.72 3.22 -13.20
N MET A 64 -7.00 3.34 -14.30
CA MET A 64 -7.50 4.08 -15.46
C MET A 64 -8.28 3.11 -16.36
N ASP A 65 -9.60 3.17 -16.26
CA ASP A 65 -10.53 2.42 -17.13
C ASP A 65 -11.33 3.42 -17.96
N GLU A 66 -10.90 3.65 -19.21
CA GLU A 66 -11.55 4.58 -20.15
C GLU A 66 -12.96 4.11 -20.57
N SER A 67 -13.30 2.86 -20.28
CA SER A 67 -14.62 2.26 -20.54
C SER A 67 -15.62 2.51 -19.41
N ASP A 68 -15.13 2.80 -18.20
CA ASP A 68 -15.93 2.92 -16.98
C ASP A 68 -15.41 4.08 -16.12
N TRP A 69 -15.63 5.31 -16.62
CA TRP A 69 -15.18 6.58 -16.04
C TRP A 69 -15.62 6.80 -14.58
N GLN A 70 -16.57 6.04 -14.07
CA GLN A 70 -16.98 6.13 -12.66
C GLN A 70 -15.91 5.56 -11.71
N LYS A 71 -15.04 4.65 -12.20
CA LYS A 71 -13.93 4.09 -11.42
C LYS A 71 -12.70 5.00 -11.35
N THR A 72 -12.64 6.07 -12.15
CA THR A 72 -11.57 7.07 -12.13
C THR A 72 -11.85 8.25 -11.20
N LEU A 73 -13.05 8.31 -10.62
CA LEU A 73 -13.42 9.27 -9.59
C LEU A 73 -13.26 8.62 -8.21
N VAL A 74 -12.07 8.75 -7.63
CA VAL A 74 -11.82 8.51 -6.21
C VAL A 74 -12.13 9.75 -5.38
#